data_AF-A0A1G9ENZ1-F1
#
_entry.id   AF-A0A1G9ENZ1-F1
#
_cell.length_a   1.000
_cell.length_b   1.000
_cell.length_c   1.000
_cell.angle_alpha   90.00
_cell.angle_beta   90.00
_cell.angle_gamma   90.00
#
_symmetry.space_group_name_H-M   'P 1'
#
loop_
_entity.id
_entity.type
_entity.pdbx_description
1 polymer ?
#
loop_
_entity_poly.entity_id
_entity_poly.type
_entity_poly.pdbx_seq_one_letter_code
_entity_poly.pdbx_strand_id
1 'polypeptide(L)'
;MTALRQTMIEAMRQHGFAPRTHTTYLTVITDLARYFHRPPDTLSSDDLQRFFNHLVQERGLSAASCRVYLHGVRFLYLQVLH
;
A
#
# COMPACT_ATOMS: atom_id res chain seq x y z
N MET A 1 15.34 3.52 6.48
CA MET A 1 14.63 4.13 5.32
C MET A 1 14.94 3.26 4.11
N THR A 2 13.96 2.81 3.32
CA THR A 2 14.21 2.08 2.05
C THR A 2 14.06 3.04 0.86
N ALA A 3 14.68 2.71 -0.28
CA ALA A 3 14.54 3.51 -1.50
C ALA A 3 13.06 3.67 -1.89
N LEU A 4 12.30 2.57 -1.94
CA LEU A 4 10.87 2.60 -2.26
C LEU A 4 10.05 3.49 -1.33
N ARG A 5 10.33 3.46 -0.02
CA ARG A 5 9.65 4.32 0.96
C ARG A 5 9.92 5.80 0.69
N GLN A 6 11.15 6.14 0.33
CA GLN A 6 11.51 7.52 0.01
C GLN A 6 10.79 8.00 -1.26
N THR A 7 10.79 7.18 -2.32
CA THR A 7 10.09 7.48 -3.57
C THR A 7 8.58 7.66 -3.34
N MET A 8 7.95 6.82 -2.52
CA MET A 8 6.54 7.02 -2.14
C MET A 8 6.31 8.35 -1.44
N ILE A 9 7.19 8.73 -0.49
CA ILE A 9 7.06 10.01 0.24
C ILE A 9 7.16 11.20 -0.72
N GLU A 10 8.13 11.16 -1.63
CA GLU A 10 8.33 12.20 -2.64
C GLU A 10 7.14 12.30 -3.59
N ALA A 11 6.64 11.17 -4.10
CA ALA A 11 5.45 11.15 -4.94
C ALA A 11 4.24 11.74 -4.22
N MET A 12 3.99 11.38 -2.96
CA MET A 12 2.88 11.94 -2.19
C MET A 12 3.02 13.44 -1.95
N ARG A 13 4.26 13.94 -1.73
CA ARG A 13 4.54 15.38 -1.63
C ARG A 13 4.22 16.10 -2.94
N GLN A 14 4.64 15.55 -4.08
CA GLN A 14 4.37 16.14 -5.40
C GLN A 14 2.86 16.20 -5.69
N HIS A 15 2.10 15.22 -5.22
CA HIS A 15 0.64 15.19 -5.35
C HIS A 15 -0.10 16.05 -4.32
N GLY A 16 0.62 16.75 -3.43
CA GLY A 16 0.02 17.62 -2.42
C GLY A 16 -0.77 16.87 -1.33
N PHE A 17 -0.44 15.61 -1.05
CA PHE A 17 -1.15 14.85 -0.04
C PHE A 17 -0.88 15.36 1.37
N ALA A 18 -1.90 15.26 2.23
CA ALA A 18 -1.75 15.60 3.63
C ALA A 18 -0.77 14.65 4.34
N PRO A 19 0.00 15.11 5.35
CA PRO A 19 0.94 14.26 6.09
C PRO A 19 0.31 12.99 6.67
N ARG A 20 -0.97 13.05 7.06
CA ARG A 20 -1.73 11.89 7.54
C ARG A 20 -1.88 10.81 6.46
N THR A 21 -2.10 11.22 5.21
CA THR A 21 -2.17 10.31 4.06
C THR A 21 -0.84 9.60 3.85
N HIS A 22 0.28 10.31 4.07
CA HIS A 22 1.62 9.70 3.95
C HIS A 22 1.79 8.56 4.93
N THR A 23 1.53 8.82 6.20
CA THR A 23 1.61 7.79 7.24
C THR A 23 0.67 6.62 6.92
N THR A 24 -0.56 6.92 6.49
CA THR A 24 -1.56 5.90 6.18
C THR A 24 -1.12 5.00 5.03
N TYR A 25 -0.68 5.56 3.89
CA TYR A 25 -0.26 4.77 2.73
C TYR A 25 1.02 3.99 3.00
N LEU A 26 1.96 4.57 3.75
CA LEU A 26 3.17 3.85 4.16
C LEU A 26 2.85 2.67 5.08
N THR A 27 1.88 2.80 5.99
CA THR A 27 1.41 1.68 6.82
C THR A 27 0.80 0.58 5.95
N VAL A 28 -0.06 0.94 4.99
CA VAL A 28 -0.66 -0.01 4.04
C VAL A 28 0.41 -0.82 3.30
N ILE A 29 1.42 -0.16 2.74
CA ILE A 29 2.50 -0.84 2.00
C ILE A 29 3.41 -1.65 2.93
N THR A 30 3.62 -1.18 4.16
CA THR A 30 4.38 -1.94 5.17
C THR A 30 3.66 -3.24 5.53
N ASP A 31 2.33 -3.20 5.71
CA ASP A 31 1.54 -4.39 6.01
C ASP A 31 1.51 -5.37 4.82
N LEU A 32 1.42 -4.87 3.60
CA LEU A 32 1.53 -5.68 2.38
C LEU A 32 2.88 -6.41 2.32
N ALA A 33 3.99 -5.69 2.54
CA ALA A 33 5.33 -6.27 2.57
C ALA A 33 5.48 -7.33 3.67
N ARG A 34 4.90 -7.07 4.86
CA ARG A 34 4.91 -8.01 5.99
C ARG A 34 4.14 -9.28 5.68
N TYR A 35 2.98 -9.19 5.05
CA TYR A 35 2.15 -10.36 4.72
C TYR A 35 2.87 -11.31 3.75
N PHE A 36 3.56 -10.77 2.75
CA PHE A 36 4.26 -11.59 1.74
C PHE A 36 5.72 -11.88 2.05
N HIS A 37 6.32 -11.23 3.04
CA HIS A 37 7.76 -11.26 3.31
C HIS A 37 8.61 -10.96 2.06
N ARG A 38 8.08 -10.14 1.15
CA ARG A 38 8.69 -9.79 -0.14
C ARG A 38 8.57 -8.28 -0.38
N PRO A 39 9.48 -7.69 -1.17
CA PRO A 39 9.36 -6.30 -1.59
C PRO A 39 8.03 -6.07 -2.34
N PRO A 40 7.24 -5.03 -1.99
CA PRO A 40 5.95 -4.77 -2.63
C PRO A 40 6.03 -4.64 -4.16
N ASP A 41 7.10 -4.05 -4.67
CA ASP A 41 7.41 -3.89 -6.10
C ASP A 41 7.60 -5.21 -6.86
N THR A 42 7.71 -6.36 -6.17
CA THR A 42 7.81 -7.69 -6.79
C THR A 42 6.51 -8.48 -6.82
N LEU A 43 5.41 -7.94 -6.27
CA LEU A 43 4.14 -8.65 -6.15
C LEU A 43 3.32 -8.54 -7.43
N SER A 44 2.62 -9.63 -7.76
CA SER A 44 1.69 -9.72 -8.88
C SER A 44 0.27 -9.28 -8.51
N SER A 45 -0.59 -9.08 -9.51
CA SER A 45 -2.03 -8.83 -9.28
C SER A 45 -2.70 -9.92 -8.46
N ASP A 46 -2.30 -11.18 -8.66
CA ASP A 46 -2.83 -12.32 -7.91
C ASP A 46 -2.43 -12.26 -6.42
N ASP A 47 -1.19 -11.83 -6.14
CA ASP A 47 -0.74 -11.56 -4.77
C ASP A 47 -1.60 -10.44 -4.14
N LEU A 48 -1.86 -9.36 -4.87
CA LEU A 48 -2.72 -8.27 -4.36
C LEU A 48 -4.14 -8.78 -4.05
N GLN A 49 -4.72 -9.61 -4.90
CA GLN A 49 -6.04 -10.19 -4.65
C GLN A 49 -6.04 -11.07 -3.41
N ARG A 50 -5.00 -11.91 -3.20
CA ARG A 50 -4.84 -12.71 -1.98
C ARG A 50 -4.75 -11.83 -0.73
N PHE A 51 -4.01 -10.73 -0.79
CA PHE A 51 -3.91 -9.80 0.32
C PHE A 51 -5.26 -9.16 0.66
N PHE A 52 -6.04 -8.70 -0.32
CA PHE A 52 -7.37 -8.15 -0.04
C PHE A 52 -8.34 -9.20 0.51
N ASN A 53 -8.25 -10.45 0.06
CA ASN A 53 -9.01 -11.54 0.65
C ASN A 53 -8.62 -11.76 2.12
N HIS A 54 -7.33 -11.76 2.45
CA HIS A 54 -6.85 -11.84 3.84
C HIS A 54 -7.37 -10.66 4.69
N LEU A 55 -7.35 -9.43 4.18
CA LEU A 55 -7.86 -8.25 4.89
C LEU A 55 -9.34 -8.38 5.27
N VAL A 56 -10.15 -8.99 4.40
CA VAL A 56 -11.60 -9.15 4.63
C VAL A 56 -11.89 -10.38 5.48
N GLN A 57 -11.34 -11.54 5.10
CA GLN A 57 -11.73 -12.83 5.68
C GLN A 57 -11.01 -13.13 6.99
N GLU A 58 -9.71 -12.82 7.07
CA GLU A 58 -8.89 -13.18 8.22
C GLU A 58 -8.77 -12.02 9.22
N ARG A 59 -8.58 -10.79 8.71
CA ARG A 59 -8.51 -9.60 9.57
C ARG A 59 -9.86 -8.96 9.89
N GLY A 60 -10.92 -9.33 9.17
CA GLY A 60 -12.27 -8.80 9.41
C GLY A 60 -12.38 -7.28 9.24
N LEU A 61 -11.57 -6.68 8.37
CA LEU A 61 -11.57 -5.22 8.21
C LEU A 61 -12.88 -4.73 7.58
N SER A 62 -13.32 -3.56 8.04
CA SER A 62 -14.46 -2.87 7.43
C SER A 62 -14.19 -2.51 5.97
N ALA A 63 -15.26 -2.36 5.17
CA ALA A 63 -15.14 -1.92 3.78
C ALA A 63 -14.41 -0.57 3.65
N ALA A 64 -14.62 0.36 4.59
CA ALA A 64 -13.93 1.65 4.61
C ALA A 64 -12.42 1.47 4.82
N SER A 65 -12.03 0.61 5.76
CA SER A 65 -10.63 0.25 6.00
C SER A 65 -10.00 -0.39 4.75
N CYS A 66 -10.67 -1.36 4.12
CA CYS A 66 -10.19 -2.00 2.89
C CYS A 66 -10.01 -0.99 1.74
N ARG A 67 -10.87 0.03 1.63
CA ARG A 67 -10.69 1.11 0.64
C ARG A 67 -9.43 1.92 0.89
N VAL A 68 -9.08 2.19 2.14
CA VAL A 68 -7.80 2.85 2.48
C VAL A 68 -6.61 2.00 2.03
N TYR A 69 -6.64 0.68 2.27
CA TYR A 69 -5.63 -0.24 1.76
C TYR A 69 -5.58 -0.23 0.23
N LEU A 70 -6.74 -0.28 -0.44
CA LEU A 70 -6.84 -0.21 -1.90
C LEU A 70 -6.19 1.05 -2.47
N HIS A 71 -6.46 2.22 -1.88
CA HIS A 71 -5.89 3.47 -2.37
C HIS A 71 -4.38 3.56 -2.14
N GLY A 72 -3.87 3.08 -1.00
CA GLY A 72 -2.43 3.01 -0.75
C GLY A 72 -1.70 2.07 -1.72
N VAL A 73 -2.27 0.89 -1.97
CA VAL A 73 -1.76 -0.07 -2.95
C VAL A 73 -1.79 0.53 -4.36
N ARG A 74 -2.93 1.05 -4.81
CA ARG A 74 -3.06 1.67 -6.14
C ARG A 74 -2.07 2.81 -6.34
N PHE A 75 -1.86 3.63 -5.32
CA PHE A 75 -0.89 4.73 -5.41
C PHE A 75 0.52 4.20 -5.68
N LEU A 76 0.96 3.14 -4.98
CA LEU A 76 2.23 2.50 -5.25
C LEU A 76 2.34 2.01 -6.70
N TYR A 77 1.45 1.12 -7.14
CA TYR A 77 1.60 0.44 -8.44
C TYR A 77 1.25 1.29 -9.65
N LEU A 78 0.45 2.35 -9.49
CA LEU A 78 0.02 3.17 -10.62
C LEU A 78 0.72 4.52 -10.70
N GLN A 79 1.30 5.02 -9.61
CA GLN A 79 1.87 6.37 -9.55
C GLN A 79 3.33 6.42 -9.09
N VAL A 80 3.84 5.36 -8.46
CA VAL A 80 5.21 5.32 -7.92
C VAL A 80 6.10 4.36 -8.68
N LEU A 81 5.60 3.14 -8.94
CA LEU A 81 6.25 2.16 -9.79
C LEU A 81 5.88 2.48 -11.24
N HIS A 82 6.87 2.85 -12.05
CA HIS A 82 6.74 3.12 -13.48
C HIS A 82 7.29 1.95 -14.30
#